data_AF-A0A9P1HCN8-F1
#
_entry.id   AF-A0A9P1HCN8-F1
#
_cell.length_a   1.000
_cell.length_b   1.000
_cell.length_c   1.000
_cell.angle_alpha   90.00
_cell.angle_beta   90.00
_cell.angle_gamma   90.00
#
_symmetry.space_group_name_H-M   'P 1'
#
loop_
_entity.id
_entity.type
_entity.pdbx_description
1 polymer ?
#
loop_
_entity_poly.entity_id
_entity_poly.type
_entity_poly.pdbx_seq_one_letter_code
_entity_poly.pdbx_strand_id
1 'polypeptide(L)'
;MPVYSFYIFDRHTECIYARSWAPTEAAAGSRPNSRVPVIATSDDAKLIFGTVFSLRNMVRKLGGDDDAFISYRTGQYKLHFYETPPTFDSSCSPTRAP
;
A
#
# COMPACT_ATOMS: atom_id res chain seq x y z
N MET A 1 3.01 13.03 -12.33
CA MET A 1 2.85 13.43 -10.92
C MET A 1 4.10 12.99 -10.17
N PRO A 2 4.63 13.82 -9.25
CA PRO A 2 5.75 13.43 -8.40
C PRO A 2 5.34 12.27 -7.46
N VAL A 3 6.27 11.35 -7.21
CA VAL A 3 6.07 10.27 -6.23
C VAL A 3 6.60 10.74 -4.88
N TYR A 4 5.73 10.90 -3.89
CA TYR A 4 6.10 11.36 -2.55
C TYR A 4 6.71 10.23 -1.71
N SER A 5 6.00 9.10 -1.68
CA SER A 5 6.40 7.91 -0.92
C SER A 5 5.93 6.64 -1.65
N PHE A 6 6.69 5.56 -1.53
CA PHE A 6 6.41 4.26 -2.13
C PHE A 6 6.64 3.16 -1.09
N TYR A 7 5.63 2.30 -0.95
CA TYR A 7 5.59 1.23 0.04
C TYR A 7 5.29 -0.10 -0.64
N ILE A 8 6.01 -1.16 -0.26
CA ILE A 8 5.70 -2.54 -0.64
C ILE A 8 5.36 -3.30 0.64
N PHE A 9 4.15 -3.86 0.67
CA PHE A 9 3.67 -4.70 1.75
C PHE A 9 3.62 -6.15 1.31
N ASP A 10 3.98 -7.06 2.21
CA ASP A 10 3.75 -8.49 2.06
C ASP A 10 2.28 -8.86 2.36
N ARG A 11 1.87 -10.07 1.97
CA ARG A 11 0.61 -10.72 2.40
C ARG A 11 0.47 -10.80 3.92
N HIS A 12 1.58 -10.83 4.66
CA HIS A 12 1.63 -10.93 6.11
C HIS A 12 1.54 -9.57 6.83
N THR A 13 1.19 -8.49 6.12
CA THR A 13 1.08 -7.12 6.65
C THR A 13 2.41 -6.49 7.05
N GLU A 14 3.51 -7.11 6.62
CA GLU A 14 4.86 -6.61 6.86
C GLU A 14 5.27 -5.64 5.76
N CYS A 15 5.87 -4.52 6.15
CA CYS A 15 6.44 -3.55 5.20
C CYS A 15 7.83 -4.03 4.78
N ILE A 16 7.96 -4.55 3.57
CA ILE A 16 9.23 -5.07 3.03
C ILE A 16 10.07 -3.92 2.46
N TYR A 17 9.43 -2.86 1.96
CA TYR A 17 10.11 -1.73 1.36
C TYR A 17 9.38 -0.42 1.63
N ALA A 18 10.13 0.60 2.04
CA ALA A 18 9.65 1.96 2.16
C ALA A 18 10.69 2.92 1.59
N ARG A 19 10.26 3.81 0.71
CA ARG A 19 11.08 4.90 0.20
C ARG A 19 10.26 6.18 0.10
N SER A 20 10.78 7.27 0.66
CA SER A 20 10.21 8.61 0.53
C SER A 20 11.18 9.49 -0.26
N TRP A 21 10.62 10.31 -1.14
CA TRP A 21 11.34 11.33 -1.93
C TRP A 21 10.87 12.75 -1.61
N ALA A 22 9.79 12.91 -0.85
CA ALA A 22 9.36 14.21 -0.36
C ALA A 22 10.41 14.76 0.63
N PRO A 23 10.80 16.05 0.52
CA PRO A 23 11.54 16.69 1.60
C PRO A 23 10.69 16.60 2.88
N THR A 24 11.31 16.27 4.00
CA THR A 24 10.70 16.39 5.33
C THR A 24 10.44 17.87 5.58
N GLU A 25 9.36 18.41 5.01
CA GLU A 25 8.82 19.67 5.47
C GLU A 25 8.16 19.39 6.81
N ALA A 26 8.68 20.11 7.80
CA ALA A 26 8.28 20.09 9.19
C ALA A 26 6.79 19.83 9.40
N ALA A 27 6.52 18.83 10.24
CA ALA A 27 5.44 18.80 11.21
C ALA A 27 4.68 20.13 11.37
N ALA A 28 3.65 20.34 10.55
CA ALA A 28 2.63 21.35 10.77
C ALA A 28 1.27 20.68 10.61
N GLY A 29 0.98 19.76 11.53
CA GLY A 29 -0.29 19.05 11.59
C GLY A 29 -0.27 17.81 12.48
N SER A 30 -0.34 18.03 13.80
CA SER A 30 -0.91 17.06 14.77
C SER A 30 -0.02 15.97 15.41
N ARG A 31 1.31 16.07 15.42
CA ARG A 31 2.13 15.26 16.35
C ARG A 31 3.11 16.14 17.12
N PRO A 32 2.84 16.50 18.39
CA PRO A 32 3.83 17.14 19.23
C PRO A 32 4.87 16.08 19.62
N ASN A 33 6.14 16.38 19.36
CA ASN A 33 7.30 15.70 19.93
C ASN A 33 7.79 14.38 19.29
N SER A 34 8.21 14.41 18.02
CA SER A 34 9.35 13.58 17.60
C SER A 34 10.09 14.21 16.42
N ARG A 35 11.25 14.80 16.70
CA ARG A 35 12.13 15.51 15.76
C ARG A 35 13.21 14.59 15.19
N VAL A 36 12.82 13.55 14.47
CA VAL A 36 13.78 12.64 13.82
C VAL A 36 13.38 12.51 12.35
N PRO A 37 14.33 12.52 11.39
CA PRO A 37 14.05 12.18 10.01
C PRO A 37 13.77 10.68 9.96
N VAL A 38 12.52 10.30 10.21
CA VAL A 38 12.17 8.89 10.30
C VAL A 38 11.90 8.40 8.89
N ILE A 39 12.81 7.57 8.38
CA ILE A 39 12.46 6.44 7.51
C ILE A 39 11.11 5.94 8.01
N ALA A 40 10.03 6.11 7.23
CA ALA A 40 8.64 5.86 7.66
C ALA A 40 8.61 4.77 8.73
N THR A 41 8.30 5.17 9.98
CA THR A 41 8.37 4.24 11.12
C THR A 41 7.55 3.01 10.77
N SER A 42 7.94 1.85 11.32
CA SER A 42 7.10 0.65 11.27
C SER A 42 5.64 0.95 11.68
N ASP A 43 5.41 1.96 12.53
CA ASP A 43 4.09 2.45 12.91
C ASP A 43 3.34 3.21 11.81
N ASP A 44 4.00 4.09 11.06
CA ASP A 44 3.37 4.76 9.92
C ASP A 44 3.04 3.76 8.80
N ALA A 45 3.89 2.74 8.61
CA ALA A 45 3.60 1.65 7.68
C ALA A 45 2.36 0.83 8.09
N LYS A 46 2.23 0.49 9.38
CA LYS A 46 1.02 -0.17 9.92
C LYS A 46 -0.22 0.70 9.77
N LEU A 47 -0.09 2.02 9.97
CA LEU A 47 -1.18 2.95 9.80
C LEU A 47 -1.64 2.99 8.34
N ILE A 48 -0.71 3.13 7.39
CA ILE A 48 -1.00 3.11 5.95
C ILE A 48 -1.66 1.79 5.55
N PHE A 49 -1.12 0.65 6.01
CA PHE A 49 -1.71 -0.66 5.78
C PHE A 49 -3.16 -0.72 6.29
N GLY A 50 -3.40 -0.25 7.52
CA GLY A 50 -4.74 -0.14 8.10
C GLY A 50 -5.68 0.69 7.24
N THR A 51 -5.24 1.85 6.73
CA THR A 51 -6.08 2.69 5.86
C THR A 51 -6.47 1.98 4.57
N VAL A 52 -5.52 1.31 3.89
CA VAL A 52 -5.80 0.58 2.65
C VAL A 52 -6.73 -0.61 2.91
N PHE A 53 -6.52 -1.32 4.02
CA PHE A 53 -7.37 -2.44 4.43
C PHE A 53 -8.81 -2.00 4.71
N SER A 54 -8.99 -0.89 5.44
CA SER A 54 -10.31 -0.30 5.69
C SER A 54 -10.99 0.15 4.39
N LEU A 55 -10.25 0.83 3.50
CA LEU A 55 -10.78 1.28 2.21
C LEU A 55 -11.21 0.10 1.33
N ARG A 56 -10.37 -0.94 1.21
CA ARG A 56 -10.72 -2.16 0.46
C ARG A 56 -11.99 -2.81 0.99
N ASN A 57 -12.11 -2.96 2.31
CA ASN A 57 -13.30 -3.54 2.93
C ASN A 57 -14.55 -2.70 2.67
N MET A 58 -14.45 -1.37 2.71
CA MET A 58 -15.57 -0.48 2.37
C MET A 58 -15.95 -0.60 0.89
N VAL A 59 -14.97 -0.62 -0.03
CA VAL A 59 -15.23 -0.78 -1.47
C VAL A 59 -15.92 -2.12 -1.74
N ARG A 60 -15.46 -3.23 -1.13
CA ARG A 60 -16.12 -4.54 -1.27
C ARG A 60 -17.55 -4.56 -0.73
N LYS A 61 -17.80 -3.86 0.39
CA LYS A 61 -19.15 -3.74 0.96
C LYS A 61 -20.10 -2.90 0.10
N LEU A 62 -19.58 -1.95 -0.67
CA LEU A 62 -20.38 -1.04 -1.50
C LEU A 62 -20.52 -1.50 -2.96
N GLY A 63 -19.44 -2.01 -3.54
CA GLY A 63 -19.31 -2.38 -4.95
C GLY A 63 -19.45 -3.88 -5.24
N GLY A 64 -19.50 -4.73 -4.20
CA GLY A 64 -19.56 -6.17 -4.36
C GLY A 64 -18.18 -6.82 -4.51
N ASP A 65 -18.14 -8.10 -4.86
CA ASP A 65 -16.90 -8.89 -4.91
C ASP A 65 -16.02 -8.63 -6.15
N ASP A 66 -16.58 -8.01 -7.20
CA ASP A 66 -15.87 -7.74 -8.46
C ASP A 66 -15.11 -6.40 -8.45
N ASP A 67 -15.35 -5.53 -7.47
CA ASP A 67 -14.74 -4.21 -7.38
C ASP A 67 -13.43 -4.23 -6.56
N ALA A 68 -12.32 -4.03 -7.25
CA ALA A 68 -10.98 -3.90 -6.66
C ALA A 68 -10.64 -2.42 -6.38
N PHE A 69 -10.08 -2.14 -5.19
CA PHE A 69 -9.59 -0.81 -4.84
C PHE A 69 -8.34 -0.46 -5.68
N ILE A 70 -8.40 0.57 -6.53
CA ILE A 70 -7.28 0.98 -7.41
C ILE A 70 -6.56 2.23 -6.91
N SER A 71 -7.31 3.27 -6.56
CA SER A 71 -6.70 4.53 -6.11
C SER A 71 -7.67 5.39 -5.30
N TYR A 72 -7.11 6.21 -4.41
CA TYR A 72 -7.85 7.22 -3.66
C TYR A 72 -7.17 8.58 -3.82
N ARG A 73 -7.94 9.64 -4.03
CA ARG A 73 -7.43 11.00 -4.23
C ARG A 73 -7.94 11.92 -3.14
N THR A 74 -7.02 12.66 -2.53
CA THR A 74 -7.31 13.80 -1.65
C THR A 74 -7.08 15.11 -2.41
N GLY A 75 -7.34 16.25 -1.76
CA GLY A 75 -7.03 17.57 -2.33
C GLY A 75 -5.54 17.82 -2.58
N GLN A 76 -4.66 17.07 -1.91
CA GLN A 76 -3.20 17.32 -1.91
C GLN A 76 -2.40 16.19 -2.54
N TYR A 77 -2.87 14.94 -2.47
CA TYR A 77 -2.14 13.79 -3.00
C TYR A 77 -3.09 12.71 -3.54
N LYS A 78 -2.53 11.78 -4.30
CA LYS A 78 -3.24 10.60 -4.78
C LYS A 78 -2.48 9.36 -4.36
N LEU A 79 -3.17 8.44 -3.69
CA LEU A 79 -2.69 7.12 -3.34
C LEU A 79 -3.02 6.15 -4.47
N HIS A 80 -2.01 5.47 -4.98
CA HIS A 80 -2.14 4.41 -5.97
C HIS A 80 -1.91 3.07 -5.28
N PHE A 81 -2.85 2.15 -5.44
CA PHE A 81 -2.77 0.80 -4.90
C PHE A 81 -2.68 -0.20 -6.05
N TYR A 82 -1.72 -1.11 -5.96
CA TYR A 82 -1.56 -2.19 -6.91
C TYR A 82 -1.34 -3.48 -6.14
N GLU A 83 -2.19 -4.46 -6.39
CA GLU A 83 -2.05 -5.82 -5.85
C GLU A 83 -1.53 -6.71 -6.95
N THR A 84 -0.30 -7.17 -6.80
CA THR A 84 0.30 -8.14 -7.70
C THR A 84 -0.32 -9.51 -7.41
N PRO A 85 -0.91 -10.21 -8.41
CA PRO A 85 -1.30 -11.61 -8.24
C PRO A 85 -0.05 -12.43 -7.87
N PRO A 86 -0.13 -13.38 -6.93
CA PRO A 86 0.98 -14.30 -6.69
C PRO A 86 1.17 -15.17 -7.94
N THR A 87 2.10 -14.78 -8.80
CA THR A 87 2.54 -15.56 -9.96
C THR A 87 3.26 -16.82 -9.48
N PHE A 88 2.53 -17.94 -9.35
CA PHE A 88 2.92 -19.30 -9.74
C PHE A 88 1.79 -20.28 -9.38
N ASP A 89 0.77 -20.42 -10.22
CA ASP A 89 0.13 -21.72 -10.37
C ASP A 89 0.62 -22.32 -11.68
N SER A 90 1.57 -23.24 -11.52
CA SER A 90 2.17 -24.06 -12.55
C SER A 90 1.12 -25.02 -13.13
N SER A 91 0.22 -24.49 -13.97
CA SER A 91 -0.56 -25.29 -14.92
C SER A 91 0.31 -25.66 -16.14
N CYS A 92 1.45 -26.30 -15.90
CA CYS A 92 2.18 -27.04 -16.93
C CYS A 92 2.09 -28.52 -16.58
N SER A 93 0.96 -29.13 -16.93
CA SER A 93 0.80 -30.58 -16.90
C SER A 93 1.73 -31.18 -17.96
N PRO A 94 2.67 -32.08 -17.61
CA PRO A 94 3.36 -32.86 -18.62
C PRO A 94 2.35 -33.85 -19.18
N THR A 95 1.85 -33.57 -20.39
CA THR A 95 1.11 -34.55 -21.19
C THR A 95 2.03 -35.74 -21.41
N ARG A 96 1.75 -36.84 -20.69
CA ARG A 96 2.34 -38.15 -20.90
C ARG A 96 1.96 -38.63 -22.30
N ALA A 97 2.88 -38.48 -23.25
CA ALA A 97 2.80 -39.09 -24.58
C ALA A 97 3.17 -40.59 -24.49
N PRO A 98 2.65 -41.43 -25.41
CA PRO A 98 2.53 -42.89 -25.26
C PRO A 98 3.84 -43.67 -25.29
#